data_AF-A0A2N1FAS4-F1
#
_entry.id   AF-A0A2N1FAS4-F1
#
_cell.length_a   1.000
_cell.length_b   1.000
_cell.length_c   1.000
_cell.angle_alpha   90.00
_cell.angle_beta   90.00
_cell.angle_gamma   90.00
#
_symmetry.space_group_name_H-M   'P 1'
#
loop_
_entity.id
_entity.type
_entity.pdbx_description
1 polymer ?
#
loop_
_entity_poly.entity_id
_entity_poly.type
_entity_poly.pdbx_seq_one_letter_code
_entity_poly.pdbx_strand_id
1 'polypeptide(L)'
;MTIDIKKPLEIKKVKNLLVENETLLFVLTEQSFSRNYIANLQEELAKYVVSEIKWMNKLYIVPSISTKTVLENLNGFYKCIELFDKKAHYLMNLMADTFNINLSNSGEIYDLKINRSDKQRGSINGEWKYHFHGKGCSFISSSTKQFLDVQIINNLEYGELDTYSLMKFIQTTESLREMSSILNNESNNMQKVIEILRINEYLIELPGAFIDGLIINRNKKPVA
;
A
#
# COMPACT_ATOMS: atom_id res chain seq x y z
N MET A 1 -5.55 21.78 -8.22
CA MET A 1 -4.65 22.81 -8.79
C MET A 1 -3.21 22.32 -8.77
N THR A 2 -2.46 22.47 -9.86
CA THR A 2 -1.01 22.16 -9.91
C THR A 2 -0.21 23.43 -9.68
N ILE A 3 0.80 23.37 -8.82
CA ILE A 3 1.62 24.52 -8.44
C ILE A 3 3.09 24.09 -8.41
N ASP A 4 3.90 24.72 -9.25
CA ASP A 4 5.35 24.57 -9.21
C ASP A 4 5.91 25.41 -8.05
N ILE A 5 6.67 24.78 -7.17
CA ILE A 5 7.29 25.42 -6.02
C ILE A 5 8.78 25.12 -5.99
N LYS A 6 9.57 26.10 -5.58
CA LYS A 6 11.03 25.95 -5.43
C LYS A 6 11.41 25.28 -4.11
N LYS A 7 10.64 25.54 -3.06
CA LYS A 7 10.82 25.00 -1.70
C LYS A 7 9.47 24.67 -1.08
N PRO A 8 9.41 23.75 -0.10
CA PRO A 8 8.20 23.49 0.67
C PRO A 8 7.56 24.77 1.23
N LEU A 9 6.24 24.89 1.14
CA LEU A 9 5.50 26.05 1.60
C LEU A 9 5.20 25.95 3.10
N GLU A 10 5.06 27.09 3.79
CA GLU A 10 4.54 27.07 5.16
C GLU A 10 3.13 26.48 5.21
N ILE A 11 2.83 25.71 6.26
CA ILE A 11 1.54 25.04 6.44
C ILE A 11 0.36 26.02 6.36
N LYS A 12 0.51 27.23 6.93
CA LYS A 12 -0.51 28.28 6.84
C LYS A 12 -0.83 28.66 5.38
N LYS A 13 0.19 28.75 4.52
CA LYS A 13 -0.01 29.04 3.10
C LYS A 13 -0.68 27.88 2.38
N VAL A 14 -0.32 26.64 2.69
CA VAL A 14 -1.00 25.45 2.15
C VAL A 14 -2.48 25.44 2.54
N LYS A 15 -2.80 25.72 3.81
CA LYS A 15 -4.18 25.83 4.30
C LYS A 15 -4.97 26.91 3.54
N ASN A 16 -4.38 28.08 3.32
CA ASN A 16 -5.05 29.15 2.56
C ASN A 16 -5.33 28.71 1.11
N LEU A 17 -4.39 28.05 0.45
CA LEU A 17 -4.59 27.52 -0.90
C LEU A 17 -5.72 26.47 -0.94
N LEU A 18 -5.87 25.68 0.12
CA LEU A 18 -6.95 24.68 0.24
C LEU A 18 -8.33 25.28 0.49
N VAL A 19 -8.42 26.51 1.02
CA VAL A 19 -9.70 27.23 1.14
C VAL A 19 -10.26 27.54 -0.25
N GLU A 20 -9.39 27.86 -1.19
CA GLU A 20 -9.75 28.21 -2.57
C GLU A 20 -9.78 26.98 -3.50
N ASN A 21 -9.10 25.89 -3.11
CA ASN A 21 -8.93 24.71 -3.95
C ASN A 21 -9.11 23.43 -3.12
N GLU A 22 -10.04 22.58 -3.52
CA GLU A 22 -10.26 21.30 -2.84
C GLU A 22 -9.06 20.34 -2.96
N THR A 23 -8.24 20.46 -4.01
CA THR A 23 -7.08 19.59 -4.24
C THR A 23 -5.85 20.40 -4.65
N LEU A 24 -4.69 19.99 -4.15
CA LEU A 24 -3.40 20.57 -4.52
C LEU A 24 -2.43 19.50 -4.99
N LEU A 25 -1.69 19.82 -6.05
CA LEU A 25 -0.53 19.08 -6.51
C LEU A 25 0.65 20.03 -6.54
N PHE A 26 1.60 19.84 -5.62
CA PHE A 26 2.86 20.55 -5.65
C PHE A 26 3.88 19.78 -6.46
N VAL A 27 4.60 20.48 -7.34
CA VAL A 27 5.78 19.96 -8.03
C VAL A 27 6.99 20.74 -7.51
N LEU A 28 7.91 20.04 -6.84
CA LEU A 28 9.07 20.66 -6.23
C LEU A 28 10.26 20.59 -7.21
N THR A 29 10.89 21.74 -7.50
CA THR A 29 11.88 21.82 -8.59
C THR A 29 13.34 21.89 -8.14
N GLU A 30 13.61 22.31 -6.89
CA GLU A 30 14.99 22.57 -6.42
C GLU A 30 15.41 21.68 -5.23
N GLN A 31 14.47 21.00 -4.55
CA GLN A 31 14.72 20.21 -3.31
C GLN A 31 13.77 19.01 -3.25
N SER A 32 13.90 18.10 -2.27
CA SER A 32 12.88 17.07 -1.98
C SER A 32 12.03 17.44 -0.77
N PHE A 33 10.84 16.84 -0.63
CA PHE A 33 10.05 16.98 0.58
C PHE A 33 10.68 16.16 1.71
N SER A 34 10.88 16.77 2.87
CA SER A 34 11.34 16.02 4.04
C SER A 34 10.19 15.20 4.64
N ARG A 35 10.50 14.05 5.25
CA ARG A 35 9.50 13.25 5.94
C ARG A 35 8.79 14.03 7.05
N ASN A 36 9.53 14.84 7.81
CA ASN A 36 8.94 15.67 8.87
C ASN A 36 7.96 16.70 8.31
N TYR A 37 8.25 17.27 7.14
CA TYR A 37 7.33 18.20 6.50
C TYR A 37 6.02 17.52 6.09
N ILE A 38 6.11 16.33 5.49
CA ILE A 38 4.95 15.54 5.09
C ILE A 38 4.13 15.12 6.32
N ALA A 39 4.80 14.64 7.37
CA ALA A 39 4.13 14.25 8.63
C ALA A 39 3.40 15.44 9.27
N ASN A 40 4.05 16.60 9.37
CA ASN A 40 3.42 17.80 9.92
C ASN A 40 2.20 18.24 9.10
N LEU A 41 2.27 18.20 7.77
CA LEU A 41 1.10 18.48 6.92
C LEU A 41 -0.02 17.48 7.15
N GLN A 42 0.31 16.19 7.27
CA GLN A 42 -0.65 15.12 7.46
C GLN A 42 -1.40 15.24 8.80
N GLU A 43 -0.71 15.70 9.84
CA GLU A 43 -1.30 16.01 11.15
C GLU A 43 -2.21 17.24 11.10
N GLU A 44 -1.72 18.32 10.47
CA GLU A 44 -2.42 19.61 10.41
C GLU A 44 -3.62 19.63 9.45
N LEU A 45 -3.63 18.75 8.45
CA LEU A 45 -4.67 18.65 7.43
C LEU A 45 -5.54 17.41 7.66
N ALA A 46 -6.25 17.41 8.79
CA ALA A 46 -6.96 16.24 9.29
C ALA A 46 -7.96 15.60 8.30
N LYS A 47 -8.52 16.34 7.34
CA LYS A 47 -9.49 15.84 6.33
C LYS A 47 -8.88 15.56 4.95
N TYR A 48 -7.56 15.58 4.85
CA TYR A 48 -6.84 15.37 3.61
C TYR A 48 -5.82 14.24 3.78
N VAL A 49 -5.54 13.55 2.69
CA VAL A 49 -4.34 12.73 2.59
C VAL A 49 -3.27 13.57 1.90
N VAL A 50 -2.12 13.62 2.54
CA VAL A 50 -0.88 14.20 2.04
C VAL A 50 0.01 13.04 1.69
N SER A 51 0.35 12.88 0.43
CA SER A 51 1.29 11.83 0.04
C SER A 51 2.17 12.26 -1.13
N GLU A 52 3.34 11.64 -1.17
CA GLU A 52 4.45 12.01 -1.99
C GLU A 52 4.70 10.96 -3.07
N ILE A 53 4.94 11.43 -4.30
CA ILE A 53 5.50 10.61 -5.37
C ILE A 53 6.97 11.00 -5.48
N LYS A 54 7.84 10.38 -4.67
CA LYS A 54 9.25 10.78 -4.49
C LYS A 54 10.01 10.93 -5.79
N TRP A 55 9.91 9.95 -6.69
CA TRP A 55 10.64 9.96 -7.97
C TRP A 55 10.21 11.06 -8.93
N MET A 56 9.00 11.61 -8.76
CA MET A 56 8.52 12.78 -9.51
C MET A 56 8.71 14.09 -8.73
N ASN A 57 9.13 13.99 -7.47
CA ASN A 57 9.19 15.11 -6.54
C ASN A 57 7.86 15.87 -6.43
N LYS A 58 6.77 15.11 -6.36
CA LYS A 58 5.40 15.63 -6.30
C LYS A 58 4.77 15.34 -4.94
N LEU A 59 3.99 16.29 -4.43
CA LEU A 59 3.17 16.11 -3.24
C LEU A 59 1.71 16.37 -3.61
N TYR A 60 0.86 15.38 -3.38
CA TYR A 60 -0.58 15.52 -3.57
C TYR A 60 -1.27 15.69 -2.22
N ILE A 61 -2.21 16.64 -2.19
CA ILE A 61 -3.08 16.90 -1.05
C ILE A 61 -4.51 16.85 -1.57
N VAL A 62 -5.24 15.82 -1.18
CA VAL A 62 -6.61 15.56 -1.68
C VAL A 62 -7.53 15.17 -0.52
N PRO A 63 -8.84 15.43 -0.61
CA PRO A 63 -9.79 15.04 0.43
C PRO A 63 -9.73 13.54 0.70
N SER A 64 -9.92 13.18 1.97
CA SER A 64 -9.99 11.79 2.43
C SER A 64 -10.73 11.71 3.77
N ILE A 65 -10.93 10.50 4.28
CA ILE A 65 -11.38 10.27 5.66
C ILE A 65 -10.52 11.02 6.66
N SER A 66 -11.13 11.39 7.79
CA SER A 66 -10.42 12.18 8.78
C SER A 66 -9.31 11.36 9.48
N THR A 67 -8.22 12.01 9.87
CA THR A 67 -7.19 11.41 10.73
C THR A 67 -7.83 10.80 11.99
N LYS A 68 -8.81 11.49 12.58
CA LYS A 68 -9.57 10.99 13.73
C LYS A 68 -10.25 9.65 13.43
N THR A 69 -10.94 9.54 12.30
CA THR A 69 -11.59 8.29 11.86
C THR A 69 -10.60 7.15 11.71
N VAL A 70 -9.40 7.42 11.16
CA VAL A 70 -8.36 6.39 11.05
C VAL A 70 -7.88 5.95 12.44
N LEU A 71 -7.63 6.89 13.34
CA LEU A 71 -7.13 6.60 14.69
C LEU A 71 -8.15 5.85 15.55
N GLU A 72 -9.44 6.21 15.47
CA GLU A 72 -10.52 5.50 16.18
C GLU A 72 -10.67 4.04 15.70
N ASN A 73 -10.20 3.73 14.48
CA ASN A 73 -10.26 2.40 13.88
C ASN A 73 -8.87 1.80 13.66
N LEU A 74 -7.85 2.31 14.35
CA LEU A 74 -6.45 1.96 14.12
C LEU A 74 -6.20 0.45 14.24
N ASN A 75 -6.77 -0.19 15.26
CA ASN A 75 -6.64 -1.63 15.48
C ASN A 75 -7.24 -2.46 14.32
N GLY A 76 -8.39 -2.03 13.79
CA GLY A 76 -9.03 -2.68 12.66
C GLY A 76 -8.21 -2.56 11.37
N PHE A 77 -7.69 -1.37 11.07
CA PHE A 77 -6.83 -1.16 9.90
C PHE A 77 -5.48 -1.87 10.04
N TYR A 78 -4.86 -1.86 11.21
CA TYR A 78 -3.66 -2.64 11.48
C TYR A 78 -3.92 -4.14 11.25
N LYS A 79 -5.08 -4.64 11.69
CA LYS A 79 -5.46 -6.04 11.47
C LYS A 79 -5.61 -6.39 9.99
N CYS A 80 -6.12 -5.47 9.17
CA CYS A 80 -6.20 -5.66 7.72
C CYS A 80 -4.81 -5.92 7.12
N ILE A 81 -3.82 -5.11 7.49
CA ILE A 81 -2.44 -5.25 7.01
C ILE A 81 -1.79 -6.52 7.53
N GLU A 82 -2.00 -6.87 8.80
CA GLU A 82 -1.48 -8.13 9.37
C GLU A 82 -2.05 -9.36 8.63
N LEU A 83 -3.32 -9.33 8.24
CA LEU A 83 -3.94 -10.41 7.48
C LEU A 83 -3.48 -10.44 6.03
N PHE A 84 -3.27 -9.27 5.41
CA PHE A 84 -2.68 -9.16 4.07
C PHE A 84 -1.28 -9.78 4.04
N ASP A 85 -0.40 -9.37 4.95
CA ASP A 85 0.97 -9.88 5.08
C ASP A 85 0.99 -11.41 5.27
N LYS A 86 0.21 -11.93 6.23
CA LYS A 86 0.09 -13.38 6.47
C LYS A 86 -0.43 -14.13 5.25
N LYS A 87 -1.43 -13.60 4.55
CA LYS A 87 -2.02 -14.25 3.38
C LYS A 87 -1.08 -14.23 2.18
N ALA A 88 -0.34 -13.13 1.97
CA ALA A 88 0.68 -13.02 0.94
C ALA A 88 1.76 -14.09 1.13
N HIS A 89 2.32 -14.20 2.33
CA HIS A 89 3.32 -15.23 2.65
C HIS A 89 2.79 -16.65 2.48
N TYR A 90 1.58 -16.92 2.97
CA TYR A 90 0.94 -18.22 2.80
C TYR A 90 0.83 -18.62 1.32
N LEU A 91 0.32 -17.71 0.47
CA LEU A 91 0.11 -18.00 -0.95
C LEU A 91 1.42 -18.15 -1.70
N MET A 92 2.43 -17.33 -1.39
CA MET A 92 3.75 -17.46 -2.00
C MET A 92 4.44 -18.77 -1.60
N ASN A 93 4.36 -19.18 -0.32
CA ASN A 93 4.88 -20.48 0.11
C ASN A 93 4.13 -21.64 -0.55
N LEU A 94 2.81 -21.55 -0.67
CA LEU A 94 2.01 -22.55 -1.38
C LEU A 94 2.40 -22.65 -2.86
N MET A 95 2.72 -21.54 -3.51
CA MET A 95 3.29 -21.51 -4.86
C MET A 95 4.65 -22.21 -4.90
N ALA A 96 5.51 -21.94 -3.92
CA ALA A 96 6.83 -22.55 -3.80
C ALA A 96 6.74 -24.08 -3.76
N ASP A 97 5.86 -24.58 -2.89
CA ASP A 97 5.61 -26.01 -2.73
C ASP A 97 5.01 -26.62 -4.01
N THR A 98 4.06 -25.92 -4.64
CA THR A 98 3.37 -26.42 -5.85
C THR A 98 4.32 -26.57 -7.04
N PHE A 99 5.24 -25.62 -7.22
CA PHE A 99 6.19 -25.64 -8.34
C PHE A 99 7.56 -26.21 -7.97
N ASN A 100 7.74 -26.61 -6.71
CA ASN A 100 9.01 -27.03 -6.13
C ASN A 100 10.12 -26.01 -6.44
N ILE A 101 9.87 -24.74 -6.12
CA ILE A 101 10.81 -23.64 -6.34
C ILE A 101 11.32 -23.06 -5.03
N ASN A 102 12.54 -22.54 -5.06
CA ASN A 102 13.11 -21.74 -4.00
C ASN A 102 12.75 -20.26 -4.20
N LEU A 103 11.90 -19.75 -3.32
CA LEU A 103 11.51 -18.34 -3.30
C LEU A 103 12.67 -17.35 -3.08
N SER A 104 13.80 -17.81 -2.53
CA SER A 104 15.02 -17.01 -2.42
C SER A 104 15.84 -16.95 -3.72
N ASN A 105 15.49 -17.75 -4.73
CA ASN A 105 16.15 -17.78 -6.03
C ASN A 105 15.33 -17.00 -7.08
N SER A 106 15.86 -15.86 -7.54
CA SER A 106 15.13 -14.97 -8.44
C SER A 106 14.94 -15.58 -9.82
N GLY A 107 15.83 -16.47 -10.25
CA GLY A 107 15.73 -17.17 -11.52
C GLY A 107 14.51 -18.08 -11.55
N GLU A 108 14.27 -18.84 -10.48
CA GLU A 108 13.16 -19.78 -10.40
C GLU A 108 11.80 -19.07 -10.37
N ILE A 109 11.71 -17.94 -9.67
CA ILE A 109 10.52 -17.09 -9.72
C ILE A 109 10.36 -16.46 -11.10
N TYR A 110 11.45 -15.98 -11.71
CA TYR A 110 11.42 -15.35 -13.02
C TYR A 110 10.86 -16.30 -14.09
N ASP A 111 11.24 -17.58 -14.07
CA ASP A 111 10.74 -18.60 -14.99
C ASP A 111 9.21 -18.77 -14.92
N LEU A 112 8.61 -18.58 -13.74
CA LEU A 112 7.16 -18.56 -13.58
C LEU A 112 6.50 -17.28 -14.13
N LYS A 113 7.23 -16.15 -14.11
CA LYS A 113 6.74 -14.85 -14.58
C LYS A 113 6.82 -14.66 -16.08
N ILE A 114 7.58 -15.47 -16.82
CA ILE A 114 7.79 -15.29 -18.26
C ILE A 114 6.43 -15.30 -18.98
N ASN A 115 6.12 -14.17 -19.64
CA ASN A 115 4.95 -14.03 -20.48
C ASN A 115 4.93 -15.15 -21.54
N ARG A 116 3.81 -15.91 -21.58
CA ARG A 116 3.61 -17.11 -22.45
C ARG A 116 4.22 -18.42 -21.93
N SER A 117 4.74 -18.46 -20.71
CA SER A 117 4.90 -19.74 -20.02
C SER A 117 3.53 -20.32 -19.69
N ASP A 118 3.33 -21.62 -19.91
CA ASP A 118 2.14 -22.34 -19.45
C ASP A 118 1.97 -22.28 -17.92
N LYS A 119 3.03 -21.87 -17.20
CA LYS A 119 3.04 -21.69 -15.74
C LYS A 119 2.69 -20.28 -15.28
N GLN A 120 2.51 -19.31 -16.19
CA GLN A 120 2.21 -17.92 -15.83
C GLN A 120 0.87 -17.76 -15.10
N ARG A 121 -0.07 -18.67 -15.38
CA ARG A 121 -1.44 -18.65 -14.84
C ARG A 121 -1.86 -20.08 -14.53
N GLY A 122 -2.66 -20.25 -13.49
CA GLY A 122 -3.17 -21.59 -13.18
C GLY A 122 -3.99 -21.62 -11.92
N SER A 123 -4.06 -22.81 -11.33
CA SER A 123 -4.61 -23.03 -10.00
C SER A 123 -3.58 -23.74 -9.15
N ILE A 124 -3.44 -23.29 -7.90
CA ILE A 124 -2.77 -24.04 -6.84
C ILE A 124 -3.86 -24.61 -5.93
N ASN A 125 -3.56 -25.73 -5.25
CA ASN A 125 -4.38 -26.46 -4.26
C ASN A 125 -5.88 -26.67 -4.55
N GLY A 126 -6.33 -26.48 -5.80
CA GLY A 126 -7.75 -26.53 -6.19
C GLY A 126 -8.62 -25.37 -5.69
N GLU A 127 -8.07 -24.45 -4.89
CA GLU A 127 -8.82 -23.32 -4.34
C GLU A 127 -8.41 -22.00 -5.00
N TRP A 128 -7.10 -21.76 -5.15
CA TRP A 128 -6.58 -20.47 -5.56
C TRP A 128 -6.19 -20.45 -7.03
N LYS A 129 -6.81 -19.56 -7.80
CA LYS A 129 -6.32 -19.19 -9.13
C LYS A 129 -5.22 -18.16 -8.97
N TYR A 130 -4.15 -18.28 -9.76
CA TYR A 130 -3.04 -17.34 -9.74
C TYR A 130 -2.73 -16.80 -11.13
N HIS A 131 -2.12 -15.61 -11.19
CA HIS A 131 -1.61 -15.01 -12.42
C HIS A 131 -0.41 -14.11 -12.11
N PHE A 132 0.76 -14.48 -12.65
CA PHE A 132 1.95 -13.63 -12.63
C PHE A 132 1.86 -12.51 -13.66
N HIS A 133 2.15 -11.28 -13.23
CA HIS A 133 2.17 -10.09 -14.08
C HIS A 133 3.21 -9.08 -13.58
N GLY A 134 3.82 -8.31 -14.46
CA GLY A 134 4.74 -7.22 -14.09
C GLY A 134 5.68 -7.60 -12.93
N LYS A 135 5.59 -6.85 -11.82
CA LYS A 135 6.33 -7.14 -10.59
C LYS A 135 5.61 -8.04 -9.56
N GLY A 136 4.37 -8.49 -9.79
CA GLY A 136 3.57 -9.23 -8.80
C GLY A 136 2.98 -10.56 -9.26
N CYS A 137 2.16 -11.13 -8.38
CA CYS A 137 1.29 -12.27 -8.65
C CYS A 137 -0.06 -12.05 -7.98
N SER A 138 -1.12 -12.08 -8.78
CA SER A 138 -2.49 -12.00 -8.29
C SER A 138 -3.03 -13.38 -7.96
N PHE A 139 -3.84 -13.46 -6.91
CA PHE A 139 -4.51 -14.66 -6.43
C PHE A 139 -6.00 -14.38 -6.24
N ILE A 140 -6.84 -15.33 -6.65
CA ILE A 140 -8.29 -15.29 -6.46
C ILE A 140 -8.76 -16.62 -5.91
N SER A 141 -9.38 -16.59 -4.73
CA SER A 141 -10.03 -17.78 -4.16
C SER A 141 -11.26 -18.14 -5.00
N SER A 142 -11.35 -19.39 -5.42
CA SER A 142 -12.47 -19.89 -6.20
C SER A 142 -13.75 -19.95 -5.37
N SER A 143 -13.65 -20.19 -4.07
CA SER A 143 -14.78 -20.32 -3.13
C SER A 143 -15.28 -18.97 -2.64
N THR A 144 -14.39 -18.09 -2.15
CA THR A 144 -14.79 -16.82 -1.52
C THR A 144 -14.70 -15.60 -2.43
N LYS A 145 -14.05 -15.74 -3.59
CA LYS A 145 -13.68 -14.62 -4.48
C LYS A 145 -12.75 -13.59 -3.84
N GLN A 146 -12.15 -13.93 -2.69
CA GLN A 146 -11.10 -13.12 -2.08
C GLN A 146 -9.96 -12.90 -3.09
N PHE A 147 -9.58 -11.63 -3.26
CA PHE A 147 -8.52 -11.19 -4.16
C PHE A 147 -7.31 -10.74 -3.35
N LEU A 148 -6.12 -11.12 -3.80
CA LEU A 148 -4.85 -10.60 -3.28
C LEU A 148 -3.91 -10.36 -4.46
N ASP A 149 -3.18 -9.25 -4.46
CA ASP A 149 -2.08 -9.02 -5.40
C ASP A 149 -0.79 -8.84 -4.60
N VAL A 150 0.12 -9.80 -4.75
CA VAL A 150 1.37 -9.86 -4.00
C VAL A 150 2.48 -9.29 -4.87
N GLN A 151 3.08 -8.20 -4.43
CA GLN A 151 4.30 -7.70 -5.04
C GLN A 151 5.47 -8.62 -4.70
N ILE A 152 6.24 -9.00 -5.71
CA ILE A 152 7.38 -9.89 -5.58
C ILE A 152 8.64 -9.05 -5.81
N ILE A 153 9.19 -8.53 -4.72
CA ILE A 153 10.37 -7.64 -4.77
C ILE A 153 11.64 -8.48 -4.62
N ASN A 154 12.23 -8.90 -5.74
CA ASN A 154 13.59 -9.46 -5.81
C ASN A 154 13.97 -10.43 -4.66
N ASN A 155 13.00 -11.25 -4.22
CA ASN A 155 13.16 -12.24 -3.14
C ASN A 155 13.43 -11.68 -1.73
N LEU A 156 13.24 -10.38 -1.50
CA LEU A 156 13.51 -9.72 -0.22
C LEU A 156 12.35 -9.90 0.76
N GLU A 157 11.11 -9.67 0.32
CA GLU A 157 9.94 -9.67 1.19
C GLU A 157 8.66 -9.87 0.36
N TYR A 158 7.65 -10.47 0.99
CA TYR A 158 6.30 -10.58 0.44
C TYR A 158 5.37 -9.71 1.29
N GLY A 159 4.33 -9.14 0.68
CA GLY A 159 3.42 -8.26 1.42
C GLY A 159 3.86 -6.79 1.47
N GLU A 160 4.69 -6.34 0.53
CA GLU A 160 4.77 -4.91 0.20
C GLU A 160 3.35 -4.39 -0.05
N LEU A 161 3.05 -3.27 0.61
CA LEU A 161 1.76 -2.63 0.55
C LEU A 161 1.70 -1.70 -0.64
N ASP A 162 0.80 -2.03 -1.56
CA ASP A 162 0.30 -1.13 -2.59
C ASP A 162 -1.15 -0.76 -2.26
N THR A 163 -1.48 0.53 -2.40
CA THR A 163 -2.78 1.08 -1.99
C THR A 163 -3.95 0.39 -2.69
N TYR A 164 -3.84 0.13 -3.98
CA TYR A 164 -4.90 -0.54 -4.74
C TYR A 164 -5.05 -2.00 -4.29
N SER A 165 -3.92 -2.71 -4.17
CA SER A 165 -3.87 -4.13 -3.83
C SER A 165 -4.43 -4.38 -2.43
N LEU A 166 -4.04 -3.57 -1.45
CA LEU A 166 -4.54 -3.66 -0.08
C LEU A 166 -6.04 -3.31 0.00
N MET A 167 -6.48 -2.24 -0.66
CA MET A 167 -7.91 -1.86 -0.67
C MET A 167 -8.76 -2.99 -1.24
N LYS A 168 -8.34 -3.57 -2.37
CA LYS A 168 -9.07 -4.65 -3.03
C LYS A 168 -9.10 -5.93 -2.19
N PHE A 169 -8.02 -6.24 -1.48
CA PHE A 169 -8.03 -7.33 -0.50
C PHE A 169 -9.06 -7.10 0.61
N ILE A 170 -9.09 -5.90 1.21
CA ILE A 170 -10.06 -5.55 2.25
C ILE A 170 -11.49 -5.67 1.73
N GLN A 171 -11.77 -5.16 0.53
CA GLN A 171 -13.09 -5.21 -0.10
C GLN A 171 -13.59 -6.62 -0.41
N THR A 172 -12.68 -7.54 -0.71
CA THR A 172 -13.01 -8.92 -1.10
C THR A 172 -12.88 -9.92 0.04
N THR A 173 -12.61 -9.45 1.26
CA THR A 173 -12.44 -10.28 2.45
C THR A 173 -13.60 -10.04 3.41
N GLU A 174 -14.51 -11.01 3.53
CA GLU A 174 -15.74 -10.88 4.34
C GLU A 174 -15.46 -10.46 5.79
N SER A 175 -14.43 -11.00 6.42
CA SER A 175 -14.06 -10.65 7.80
C SER A 175 -13.57 -9.21 7.97
N LEU A 176 -13.35 -8.46 6.89
CA LEU A 176 -12.87 -7.08 6.88
C LEU A 176 -13.93 -6.08 6.39
N ARG A 177 -15.18 -6.51 6.25
CA ARG A 177 -16.28 -5.71 5.70
C ARG A 177 -16.50 -4.38 6.43
N GLU A 178 -16.31 -4.35 7.75
CA GLU A 178 -16.41 -3.11 8.53
C GLU A 178 -15.38 -2.07 8.09
N MET A 179 -14.10 -2.46 7.99
CA MET A 179 -13.04 -1.58 7.51
C MET A 179 -13.25 -1.17 6.06
N SER A 180 -13.74 -2.09 5.22
CA SER A 180 -14.15 -1.78 3.83
C SER A 180 -15.23 -0.70 3.79
N SER A 181 -16.21 -0.75 4.70
CA SER A 181 -17.28 0.25 4.77
C SER A 181 -16.75 1.63 5.15
N ILE A 182 -15.79 1.70 6.07
CA ILE A 182 -15.16 2.96 6.48
C ILE A 182 -14.35 3.58 5.33
N LEU A 183 -13.67 2.74 4.53
CA LEU A 183 -12.93 3.20 3.36
C LEU A 183 -13.86 3.70 2.24
N ASN A 184 -15.12 3.27 2.22
CA ASN A 184 -16.14 3.66 1.22
C ASN A 184 -15.68 3.49 -0.24
N ASN A 185 -14.83 2.48 -0.51
CA ASN A 185 -14.24 2.22 -1.83
C ASN A 185 -13.39 3.37 -2.42
N GLU A 186 -12.93 4.31 -1.59
CA GLU A 186 -12.11 5.44 -2.02
C GLU A 186 -10.62 5.15 -1.80
N SER A 187 -9.83 5.19 -2.88
CA SER A 187 -8.38 4.94 -2.83
C SER A 187 -7.64 5.97 -1.96
N ASN A 188 -8.09 7.22 -1.95
CA ASN A 188 -7.54 8.27 -1.09
C ASN A 188 -7.70 7.94 0.40
N ASN A 189 -8.79 7.25 0.77
CA ASN A 189 -9.00 6.81 2.15
C ASN A 189 -8.03 5.70 2.54
N MET A 190 -7.77 4.75 1.63
CA MET A 190 -6.77 3.72 1.87
C MET A 190 -5.36 4.32 1.96
N GLN A 191 -5.03 5.28 1.10
CA GLN A 191 -3.76 6.00 1.20
C GLN A 191 -3.65 6.73 2.54
N LYS A 192 -4.74 7.38 2.99
CA LYS A 192 -4.78 8.06 4.29
C LYS A 192 -4.42 7.12 5.42
N VAL A 193 -4.99 5.91 5.42
CA VAL A 193 -4.66 4.86 6.41
C VAL A 193 -3.17 4.49 6.33
N ILE A 194 -2.64 4.20 5.14
CA ILE A 194 -1.22 3.83 4.96
C ILE A 194 -0.30 4.93 5.52
N GLU A 195 -0.54 6.19 5.19
CA GLU A 195 0.29 7.30 5.69
C GLU A 195 0.21 7.46 7.21
N ILE A 196 -0.99 7.34 7.79
CA ILE A 196 -1.14 7.42 9.25
C ILE A 196 -0.40 6.25 9.94
N LEU A 197 -0.52 5.03 9.42
CA LEU A 197 0.19 3.89 10.00
C LEU A 197 1.71 3.99 9.83
N ARG A 198 2.18 4.55 8.70
CA ARG A 198 3.59 4.84 8.45
C ARG A 198 4.15 5.89 9.42
N ILE A 199 3.46 7.02 9.61
CA ILE A 199 3.89 8.07 10.55
C ILE A 199 3.95 7.54 11.99
N ASN A 200 3.02 6.65 12.35
CA ASN A 200 3.02 5.99 13.65
C ASN A 200 3.96 4.78 13.73
N GLU A 201 4.80 4.56 12.70
CA GLU A 201 5.81 3.50 12.60
C GLU A 201 5.26 2.07 12.67
N TYR A 202 3.97 1.87 12.41
CA TYR A 202 3.41 0.53 12.23
C TYR A 202 3.79 -0.07 10.86
N LEU A 203 4.25 0.78 9.95
CA LEU A 203 4.84 0.40 8.67
C LEU A 203 6.28 0.92 8.60
N ILE A 204 7.15 0.16 7.95
CA ILE A 204 8.54 0.53 7.69
C ILE A 204 8.84 0.42 6.21
N GLU A 205 9.81 1.19 5.74
CA GLU A 205 10.33 1.04 4.38
C GLU A 205 11.15 -0.24 4.28
N LEU A 206 10.93 -0.99 3.20
CA LEU A 206 11.69 -2.19 2.89
C LEU A 206 13.14 -1.80 2.53
N PRO A 207 14.15 -2.29 3.26
CA PRO A 207 15.55 -2.00 2.96
C PRO A 207 15.93 -2.47 1.56
N GLY A 208 16.58 -1.59 0.78
CA GLY A 208 17.09 -1.93 -0.56
C GLY A 208 16.03 -2.00 -1.66
N ALA A 209 14.78 -1.61 -1.40
CA ALA A 209 13.79 -1.48 -2.45
C ALA A 209 14.10 -0.27 -3.36
N PHE A 210 13.95 -0.45 -4.68
CA PHE A 210 14.16 0.61 -5.69
C PHE A 210 13.13 1.75 -5.60
N ILE A 211 11.98 1.47 -4.98
CA ILE A 211 10.86 2.36 -4.69
C ILE A 211 10.55 2.12 -3.21
N ASP A 212 10.07 3.12 -2.46
CA ASP A 212 9.77 3.02 -1.02
C ASP A 212 8.65 2.01 -0.70
N GLY A 213 8.90 0.73 -0.91
CA GLY A 213 7.98 -0.33 -0.59
C GLY A 213 7.73 -0.34 0.91
N LEU A 214 6.48 -0.24 1.32
CA LEU A 214 6.11 -0.27 2.74
C LEU A 214 5.74 -1.69 3.13
N ILE A 215 6.25 -2.13 4.27
CA ILE A 215 5.91 -3.43 4.86
C ILE A 215 5.48 -3.24 6.31
N ILE A 216 4.82 -4.24 6.87
CA ILE A 216 4.40 -4.20 8.27
C ILE A 216 5.62 -4.16 9.20
N ASN A 217 5.60 -3.28 10.20
CA ASN A 217 6.58 -3.30 11.27
C ASN A 217 6.23 -4.43 12.26
N ARG A 218 6.91 -5.57 12.13
CA ARG A 218 6.67 -6.74 13.00
C ARG A 218 7.06 -6.51 14.47
N ASN A 219 7.81 -5.43 14.76
CA ASN A 219 8.25 -5.06 16.11
C ASN A 219 7.32 -4.04 16.81
N LYS A 220 6.30 -3.52 16.10
CA LYS A 220 5.37 -2.52 16.65
C LYS A 220 3.93 -2.87 16.32
N LYS A 221 3.08 -2.88 17.34
CA LYS A 221 1.63 -3.10 17.21
C LYS A 221 0.87 -2.03 18.01
N PRO A 222 -0.32 -1.60 17.58
CA PRO A 222 -1.15 -0.72 18.40
C PRO A 222 -1.59 -1.45 19.66
N VAL A 223 -1.80 -0.70 20.74
CA VAL A 223 -2.31 -1.23 22.01
C VAL A 223 -3.82 -1.45 21.88
N ALA A 224 -4.30 -2.56 22.43
CA ALA A 224 -5.72 -2.92 22.44
C ALA A 224 -6.53 -2.07 23.42
#